data_AF-A0A9E3NAL6-F1
#
_entry.id   AF-A0A9E3NAL6-F1
#
_cell.length_a   1.000
_cell.length_b   1.000
_cell.length_c   1.000
_cell.angle_alpha   90.00
_cell.angle_beta   90.00
_cell.angle_gamma   90.00
#
_symmetry.space_group_name_H-M   'P 1'
#
loop_
_entity.id
_entity.type
_entity.pdbx_description
1 polymer ?
#
loop_
_entity_poly.entity_id
_entity_poly.type
_entity_poly.pdbx_seq_one_letter_code
_entity_poly.pdbx_strand_id
1 'polypeptide(L)'
;MLMRNDIAFKEAAYGAMQLGAYAVPVNWHFKPEETNYILADSGTRVLVAHADMRHHLRDVIPTGVTVLSVPTPPEILANYKIDPDHLATPDFAIELESWLAQQRPYDGPLRPQPQNMIYTSGTTGHPKGVRRNAPTAEQSASAERMRGMIYGLKPGARALLPGPLYHSAPNSFGLRAGRLGGALVLMPRFDPEEFLRLVEAEKIDTMFMVPTMFIRLMKLPQQVRGKYDMSSLRHVIHAAAPCPPDVKRAMIDWWGPVIYEFYGSTESGAVTFANSEDALTKPGTVGKISPGAELRFIGEDGKVLPPGEIGEIYSR
;
A
#
# COMPACT_ATOMS: atom_id res chain seq x y z
N MET A 1 5.52 2.58 12.33
CA MET A 1 6.49 2.03 11.35
C MET A 1 6.90 3.15 10.41
N LEU A 2 8.14 3.59 10.49
CA LEU A 2 8.71 4.67 9.68
C LEU A 2 9.83 4.10 8.80
N MET A 3 9.44 3.42 7.73
CA MET A 3 10.38 2.75 6.82
C MET A 3 9.94 2.99 5.39
N ARG A 4 10.89 2.90 4.45
CA ARG A 4 10.59 2.80 3.02
C ARG A 4 10.05 1.40 2.70
N ASN A 5 9.87 1.12 1.41
CA ASN A 5 9.53 -0.21 0.93
C ASN A 5 10.66 -1.19 1.26
N ASP A 6 10.43 -2.05 2.25
CA ASP A 6 11.41 -3.00 2.75
C ASP A 6 10.70 -4.27 3.27
N ILE A 7 11.40 -5.39 3.26
CA ILE A 7 10.96 -6.66 3.83
C ILE A 7 10.71 -6.48 5.33
N ALA A 8 11.60 -5.77 6.03
CA ALA A 8 11.46 -5.49 7.47
C ALA A 8 10.15 -4.74 7.81
N PHE A 9 9.63 -3.92 6.88
CA PHE A 9 8.30 -3.30 7.05
C PHE A 9 7.21 -4.37 7.13
N LYS A 10 7.27 -5.39 6.27
CA LYS A 10 6.27 -6.48 6.24
C LYS A 10 6.40 -7.39 7.44
N GLU A 11 7.61 -7.74 7.83
CA GLU A 11 7.87 -8.53 9.04
C GLU A 11 7.35 -7.84 10.28
N ALA A 12 7.66 -6.55 10.46
CA ALA A 12 7.14 -5.75 11.57
C ALA A 12 5.60 -5.67 11.56
N ALA A 13 4.99 -5.52 10.39
CA ALA A 13 3.53 -5.51 10.26
C ALA A 13 2.92 -6.87 10.61
N TYR A 14 3.50 -7.99 10.16
CA TYR A 14 3.02 -9.33 10.52
C TYR A 14 3.19 -9.63 12.02
N GLY A 15 4.32 -9.23 12.62
CA GLY A 15 4.55 -9.33 14.05
C GLY A 15 3.52 -8.54 14.86
N ALA A 16 3.25 -7.28 14.47
CA ALA A 16 2.22 -6.48 15.10
C ALA A 16 0.82 -7.14 15.01
N MET A 17 0.46 -7.66 13.83
CA MET A 17 -0.81 -8.38 13.65
C MET A 17 -0.91 -9.61 14.55
N GLN A 18 0.16 -10.42 14.67
CA GLN A 18 0.18 -11.61 15.52
C GLN A 18 0.02 -11.27 17.01
N LEU A 19 0.50 -10.10 17.44
CA LEU A 19 0.32 -9.57 18.79
C LEU A 19 -1.06 -8.92 19.02
N GLY A 20 -1.91 -8.81 17.99
CA GLY A 20 -3.17 -8.07 18.06
C GLY A 20 -2.97 -6.54 18.16
N ALA A 21 -1.78 -6.05 17.80
CA ALA A 21 -1.45 -4.63 17.79
C ALA A 21 -1.80 -3.98 16.45
N TYR A 22 -2.10 -2.69 16.48
CA TYR A 22 -2.27 -1.90 15.26
C TYR A 22 -0.90 -1.55 14.68
N ALA A 23 -0.62 -2.03 13.47
CA ALA A 23 0.48 -1.49 12.69
C ALA A 23 0.07 -0.11 12.15
N VAL A 24 0.89 0.91 12.44
CA VAL A 24 0.69 2.30 12.02
C VAL A 24 1.83 2.69 11.06
N PRO A 25 1.64 2.57 9.74
CA PRO A 25 2.59 3.10 8.77
C PRO A 25 2.62 4.63 8.81
N VAL A 26 3.82 5.19 8.85
CA VAL A 26 4.06 6.63 8.82
C VAL A 26 4.67 6.99 7.47
N ASN A 27 4.17 8.06 6.85
CA ASN A 27 4.77 8.59 5.63
C ASN A 27 6.14 9.16 5.98
N TRP A 28 7.20 8.59 5.40
CA TRP A 28 8.57 9.00 5.67
C TRP A 28 8.96 10.35 5.06
N HIS A 29 8.07 10.98 4.29
CA HIS A 29 8.21 12.37 3.87
C HIS A 29 7.74 13.39 4.92
N PHE A 30 7.11 12.95 6.01
CA PHE A 30 6.62 13.85 7.04
C PHE A 30 7.76 14.52 7.80
N LYS A 31 7.50 15.77 8.20
CA LYS A 31 8.37 16.52 9.11
C LYS A 31 8.37 15.88 10.50
N PRO A 32 9.38 16.19 11.34
CA PRO A 32 9.47 15.65 12.70
C PRO A 32 8.18 15.81 13.51
N GLU A 33 7.54 16.97 13.43
CA GLU A 33 6.35 17.37 14.19
C GLU A 33 5.09 16.63 13.71
N GLU A 34 4.97 16.43 12.39
CA GLU A 34 3.91 15.63 11.79
C GLU A 34 4.05 14.15 12.20
N THR A 35 5.29 13.66 12.26
CA THR A 35 5.61 12.32 12.75
C THR A 35 5.27 12.18 14.24
N ASN A 36 5.68 13.14 15.07
CA ASN A 36 5.36 13.18 16.50
C ASN A 36 3.85 13.15 16.74
N TYR A 37 3.09 13.97 16.01
CA TYR A 37 1.64 14.01 16.11
C TYR A 37 1.05 12.60 15.93
N ILE A 38 1.46 11.88 14.90
CA ILE A 38 0.98 10.51 14.64
C ILE A 38 1.41 9.55 15.76
N LEU A 39 2.66 9.62 16.23
CA LEU A 39 3.15 8.77 17.31
C LEU A 39 2.34 8.97 18.60
N ALA A 40 2.05 10.23 18.95
CA ALA A 40 1.28 10.60 20.13
C ALA A 40 -0.19 10.20 20.00
N ASP A 41 -0.85 10.60 18.90
CA ASP A 41 -2.28 10.37 18.67
C ASP A 41 -2.61 8.88 18.56
N SER A 42 -1.75 8.09 17.91
CA SER A 42 -1.93 6.64 17.79
C SER A 42 -1.67 5.87 19.09
N GLY A 43 -1.13 6.53 20.12
CA GLY A 43 -0.70 5.89 21.35
C GLY A 43 0.46 4.92 21.15
N THR A 44 1.37 5.21 20.22
CA THR A 44 2.50 4.34 19.88
C THR A 44 3.31 3.98 21.14
N ARG A 45 3.74 2.71 21.22
CA ARG A 45 4.66 2.19 22.25
C ARG A 45 5.98 1.71 21.70
N VAL A 46 6.00 1.31 20.42
CA VAL A 46 7.18 0.83 19.72
C VAL A 46 7.25 1.48 18.34
N LEU A 47 8.37 2.14 18.05
CA LEU A 47 8.68 2.70 16.74
C LEU A 47 9.74 1.86 16.05
N VAL A 48 9.33 1.06 15.06
CA VAL A 48 10.25 0.45 14.08
C VAL A 48 10.46 1.44 12.94
N ALA A 49 11.70 1.82 12.65
CA ALA A 49 12.04 2.72 11.55
C ALA A 49 13.23 2.21 10.74
N HIS A 50 13.71 2.92 9.72
CA HIS A 50 15.06 2.71 9.15
C HIS A 50 16.10 3.54 9.90
N ALA A 51 17.34 3.06 10.02
CA ALA A 51 18.44 3.77 10.70
C ALA A 51 18.58 5.22 10.20
N ASP A 52 18.57 5.41 8.88
CA ASP A 52 18.77 6.72 8.25
C ASP A 52 17.67 7.75 8.49
N MET A 53 16.47 7.31 8.90
CA MET A 53 15.29 8.17 9.04
C MET A 53 15.09 8.77 10.44
N ARG A 54 16.01 8.51 11.38
CA ARG A 54 15.77 8.80 12.82
C ARG A 54 16.55 9.96 13.39
N HIS A 55 17.64 10.37 12.75
CA HIS A 55 18.60 11.30 13.33
C HIS A 55 17.95 12.63 13.77
N HIS A 56 16.91 13.08 13.07
CA HIS A 56 16.14 14.29 13.40
C HIS A 56 14.92 14.04 14.29
N LEU A 57 14.67 12.80 14.74
CA LEU A 57 13.46 12.43 15.47
C LEU A 57 13.65 12.37 16.99
N ARG A 58 14.88 12.40 17.52
CA ARG A 58 15.17 12.22 18.95
C ARG A 58 14.26 13.07 19.84
N ASP A 59 14.21 14.37 19.57
CA ASP A 59 13.53 15.33 20.44
C ASP A 59 12.00 15.33 20.25
N VAL A 60 11.51 14.63 19.24
CA VAL A 60 10.09 14.57 18.89
C VAL A 60 9.50 13.17 19.07
N ILE A 61 10.27 12.19 19.55
CA ILE A 61 9.71 10.88 19.91
C ILE A 61 9.07 11.00 21.30
N PRO A 62 7.78 10.64 21.47
CA PRO A 62 7.14 10.69 22.78
C PRO A 62 7.88 9.87 23.84
N THR A 63 7.95 10.38 25.07
CA THR A 63 8.57 9.69 26.20
C THR A 63 7.98 8.28 26.39
N GLY A 64 8.86 7.29 26.57
CA GLY A 64 8.47 5.89 26.80
C GLY A 64 8.20 5.08 25.53
N VAL A 65 8.41 5.64 24.34
CA VAL A 65 8.40 4.87 23.09
C VAL A 65 9.74 4.14 22.91
N THR A 66 9.69 2.82 22.79
CA THR A 66 10.87 2.02 22.42
C THR A 66 11.15 2.16 20.93
N VAL A 67 12.40 2.46 20.55
CA VAL A 67 12.79 2.64 19.14
C VAL A 67 13.61 1.45 18.66
N LEU A 68 13.14 0.75 17.61
CA LEU A 68 13.81 -0.39 17.00
C LEU A 68 14.45 -0.03 15.64
N SER A 69 15.77 -0.10 15.68
CA SER A 69 16.88 0.01 14.73
C SER A 69 16.94 -0.89 13.49
N VAL A 70 16.13 -0.76 12.44
CA VAL A 70 16.34 -1.51 11.18
C VAL A 70 17.49 -0.91 10.37
N PRO A 71 18.56 -1.67 10.04
CA PRO A 71 19.57 -1.24 9.08
C PRO A 71 18.96 -0.90 7.72
N THR A 72 19.42 0.17 7.08
CA THR A 72 18.92 0.54 5.75
C THR A 72 19.56 -0.38 4.70
N PRO A 73 18.79 -1.19 3.95
CA PRO A 73 19.35 -2.20 3.07
C PRO A 73 20.00 -1.60 1.81
N PRO A 74 20.96 -2.31 1.17
CA PRO A 74 21.69 -1.81 -0.01
C PRO A 74 20.79 -1.36 -1.16
N GLU A 75 19.67 -2.03 -1.38
CA GLU A 75 18.69 -1.70 -2.43
C GLU A 75 18.09 -0.30 -2.21
N ILE A 76 17.87 0.08 -0.95
CA ILE A 76 17.44 1.42 -0.58
C ILE A 76 18.61 2.40 -0.68
N LEU A 77 19.79 2.06 -0.18
CA LEU A 77 20.98 2.94 -0.27
C LEU A 77 21.32 3.31 -1.72
N ALA A 78 21.17 2.37 -2.66
CA ALA A 78 21.40 2.61 -4.09
C ALA A 78 20.36 3.55 -4.74
N ASN A 79 19.19 3.72 -4.12
CA ASN A 79 18.06 4.46 -4.69
C ASN A 79 17.82 5.83 -4.05
N TYR A 80 18.48 6.12 -2.92
CA TYR A 80 18.26 7.31 -2.13
C TYR A 80 19.58 7.96 -1.74
N LYS A 81 19.64 9.30 -1.81
CA LYS A 81 20.78 10.06 -1.28
C LYS A 81 20.67 10.08 0.25
N ILE A 82 21.43 9.21 0.89
CA ILE A 82 21.45 9.06 2.34
C ILE A 82 22.82 9.47 2.85
N ASP A 83 22.83 10.23 3.93
CA ASP A 83 24.05 10.61 4.63
C ASP A 83 24.65 9.36 5.31
N PRO A 84 25.90 8.96 4.98
CA PRO A 84 26.56 7.84 5.62
C PRO A 84 26.63 7.93 7.15
N ASP A 85 26.68 9.14 7.71
CA ASP A 85 26.75 9.36 9.16
C ASP A 85 25.43 9.00 9.86
N HIS A 86 24.33 8.85 9.10
CA HIS A 86 23.02 8.47 9.61
C HIS A 86 22.73 6.97 9.47
N LEU A 87 23.67 6.15 8.98
CA LEU A 87 23.45 4.71 8.80
C LEU A 87 23.60 3.90 10.09
N ALA A 88 24.34 4.44 11.07
CA ALA A 88 24.52 3.78 12.35
C ALA A 88 23.22 3.82 13.17
N THR A 89 23.00 2.78 13.97
CA THR A 89 21.94 2.81 15.00
C THR A 89 22.26 3.91 16.02
N PRO A 90 21.36 4.89 16.23
CA PRO A 90 21.62 5.96 17.19
C PRO A 90 21.51 5.46 18.64
N ASP A 91 22.13 6.16 19.58
CA ASP A 91 22.22 5.76 21.00
C ASP A 91 20.88 5.59 21.73
N PHE A 92 19.79 6.17 21.21
CA PHE A 92 18.44 6.11 21.77
C PHE A 92 17.58 5.01 21.13
N ALA A 93 18.16 4.22 20.22
CA ALA A 93 17.50 3.12 19.55
C ALA A 93 18.26 1.81 19.78
N ILE A 94 17.54 0.70 19.66
CA ILE A 94 18.07 -0.65 19.79
C ILE A 94 18.11 -1.27 18.39
N GLU A 95 19.26 -1.77 17.95
CA GLU A 95 19.37 -2.45 16.65
C GLU A 95 18.43 -3.68 16.59
N LEU A 96 17.63 -3.78 15.53
CA LEU A 96 16.52 -4.73 15.47
C LEU A 96 17.01 -6.19 15.49
N GLU A 97 18.01 -6.54 14.69
CA GLU A 97 18.50 -7.92 14.59
C GLU A 97 19.12 -8.39 15.91
N SER A 98 19.92 -7.53 16.54
CA SER A 98 20.52 -7.75 17.85
C SER A 98 19.46 -7.93 18.94
N TRP A 99 18.36 -7.17 18.86
CA TRP A 99 17.22 -7.34 19.76
C TRP A 99 16.48 -8.66 19.48
N LEU A 100 16.21 -8.99 18.22
CA LEU A 100 15.52 -10.21 17.79
C LEU A 100 16.28 -11.48 18.22
N ALA A 101 17.60 -11.50 18.09
CA ALA A 101 18.46 -12.62 18.49
C ALA A 101 18.34 -12.98 19.99
N GLN A 102 17.86 -12.05 20.82
CA GLN A 102 17.64 -12.24 22.26
C GLN A 102 16.20 -12.65 22.60
N GLN A 103 15.29 -12.64 21.62
CA GLN A 103 13.88 -12.98 21.83
C GLN A 103 13.63 -14.47 21.58
N ARG A 104 12.56 -14.99 22.17
CA ARG A 104 12.01 -16.31 21.82
C ARG A 104 10.82 -16.12 20.87
N PRO A 105 10.61 -17.02 19.89
CA PRO A 105 9.40 -17.02 19.09
C PRO A 105 8.15 -17.01 19.97
N TYR A 106 7.17 -16.18 19.64
CA TYR A 106 5.92 -16.12 20.37
C TYR A 106 5.12 -17.42 20.19
N ASP A 107 4.87 -18.12 21.28
CA ASP A 107 4.12 -19.39 21.37
C ASP A 107 2.76 -19.23 22.10
N GLY A 108 2.38 -17.99 22.39
CA GLY A 108 1.11 -17.68 23.06
C GLY A 108 -0.11 -17.84 22.14
N PRO A 109 -1.33 -17.63 22.68
CA PRO A 109 -2.56 -17.79 21.92
C PRO A 109 -2.65 -16.80 20.75
N LEU A 110 -3.34 -17.22 19.70
CA LEU A 110 -3.73 -16.32 18.61
C LEU A 110 -4.59 -15.19 19.15
N ARG A 111 -4.22 -13.96 18.81
CA ARG A 111 -4.98 -12.76 19.17
C ARG A 111 -5.82 -12.28 17.98
N PRO A 112 -6.98 -11.64 18.23
CA PRO A 112 -7.71 -10.95 17.17
C PRO A 112 -6.79 -9.96 16.46
N GLN A 113 -6.61 -10.12 15.14
CA GLN A 113 -5.68 -9.31 14.36
C GLN A 113 -6.41 -8.07 13.82
N PRO A 114 -6.15 -6.86 14.34
CA PRO A 114 -6.72 -5.66 13.74
C PRO A 114 -6.12 -5.42 12.36
N GLN A 115 -6.82 -4.63 11.54
CA GLN A 115 -6.23 -4.09 10.31
C GLN A 115 -5.28 -2.94 10.66
N ASN A 116 -4.41 -2.57 9.72
CA ASN A 116 -3.52 -1.42 9.89
C ASN A 116 -4.34 -0.15 10.18
N MET A 117 -3.81 0.69 11.07
CA MET A 117 -4.34 2.02 11.30
C MET A 117 -3.62 2.98 10.35
N ILE A 118 -4.36 3.48 9.35
CA ILE A 118 -3.83 4.40 8.33
C ILE A 118 -4.25 5.81 8.68
N TYR A 119 -3.30 6.75 8.73
CA TYR A 119 -3.59 8.16 8.86
C TYR A 119 -3.90 8.78 7.49
N THR A 120 -5.01 9.53 7.42
CA THR A 120 -5.42 10.28 6.22
C THR A 120 -5.39 11.78 6.50
N SER A 121 -5.14 12.60 5.48
CA SER A 121 -5.22 14.06 5.57
C SER A 121 -6.68 14.44 5.86
N GLY A 122 -7.02 14.62 7.14
CA GLY A 122 -8.37 15.01 7.53
C GLY A 122 -8.72 16.40 6.99
N THR A 123 -10.00 16.65 6.73
CA THR A 123 -10.50 17.97 6.29
C THR A 123 -10.32 19.08 7.33
N THR A 124 -9.99 18.73 8.57
CA THR A 124 -9.94 19.63 9.73
C THR A 124 -8.51 19.95 10.19
N GLY A 125 -7.51 19.85 9.31
CA GLY A 125 -6.11 20.22 9.58
C GLY A 125 -5.22 19.05 9.98
N HIS A 126 -5.49 18.42 11.14
CA HIS A 126 -4.68 17.29 11.59
C HIS A 126 -5.09 15.96 10.91
N PRO A 127 -4.11 15.10 10.55
CA PRO A 127 -4.39 13.76 10.03
C PRO A 127 -5.22 12.91 11.01
N LYS A 128 -6.11 12.06 10.51
CA LYS A 128 -6.96 11.20 11.36
C LYS A 128 -6.62 9.73 11.15
N GLY A 129 -6.47 8.98 12.24
CA GLY A 129 -6.23 7.54 12.21
C GLY A 129 -7.50 6.74 11.92
N VAL A 130 -7.54 6.06 10.77
CA VAL A 130 -8.61 5.11 10.44
C VAL A 130 -8.37 3.81 11.19
N ARG A 131 -9.01 3.68 12.36
CA ARG A 131 -8.91 2.50 13.23
C ARG A 131 -10.05 1.51 12.96
N ARG A 132 -9.70 0.27 12.60
CA ARG A 132 -10.67 -0.81 12.37
C ARG A 132 -10.49 -1.94 13.37
N ASN A 133 -11.57 -2.35 14.03
CA ASN A 133 -11.53 -3.49 14.93
C ASN A 133 -11.12 -4.77 14.20
N ALA A 134 -10.59 -5.74 14.96
CA ALA A 134 -10.33 -7.06 14.43
C ALA A 134 -11.63 -7.66 13.85
N PRO A 135 -11.62 -8.09 12.58
CA PRO A 135 -12.81 -8.65 11.95
C PRO A 135 -13.18 -9.98 12.59
N THR A 136 -14.48 -10.32 12.58
CA THR A 136 -14.91 -11.70 12.85
C THR A 136 -14.36 -12.66 11.77
N ALA A 137 -14.43 -13.97 12.02
CA ALA A 137 -14.02 -14.97 11.03
C ALA A 137 -14.80 -14.84 9.71
N GLU A 138 -16.10 -14.57 9.79
CA GLU A 138 -16.97 -14.36 8.62
C GLU A 138 -16.59 -13.10 7.84
N GLN A 139 -16.39 -11.98 8.54
CA GLN A 139 -15.94 -10.72 7.94
C GLN A 139 -14.57 -10.89 7.27
N SER A 140 -13.67 -11.65 7.90
CA SER A 140 -12.35 -11.97 7.35
C SER A 140 -12.49 -12.79 6.06
N ALA A 141 -13.29 -13.85 6.06
CA ALA A 141 -13.51 -14.67 4.88
C ALA A 141 -14.16 -13.88 3.73
N SER A 142 -15.13 -13.01 4.05
CA SER A 142 -15.75 -12.12 3.06
C SER A 142 -14.75 -11.12 2.46
N ALA A 143 -13.97 -10.46 3.32
CA ALA A 143 -12.93 -9.53 2.90
C ALA A 143 -11.84 -10.22 2.06
N GLU A 144 -11.47 -11.46 2.41
CA GLU A 144 -10.50 -12.24 1.63
C GLU A 144 -11.02 -12.62 0.24
N ARG A 145 -12.30 -12.98 0.11
CA ARG A 145 -12.91 -13.20 -1.21
C ARG A 145 -12.93 -11.92 -2.04
N MET A 146 -13.43 -10.83 -1.47
CA MET A 146 -13.54 -9.53 -2.14
C MET A 146 -12.17 -9.01 -2.60
N ARG A 147 -11.18 -8.99 -1.70
CA ARG A 147 -9.81 -8.56 -2.03
C ARG A 147 -9.11 -9.49 -3.01
N GLY A 148 -9.44 -10.78 -3.04
CA GLY A 148 -8.89 -11.72 -4.02
C GLY A 148 -9.37 -11.42 -5.44
N MET A 149 -10.64 -11.04 -5.57
CA MET A 149 -11.20 -10.55 -6.82
C MET A 149 -10.61 -9.20 -7.22
N ILE A 150 -10.55 -8.23 -6.31
CA ILE A 150 -10.07 -6.87 -6.63
C ILE A 150 -8.57 -6.87 -6.97
N TYR A 151 -7.75 -7.54 -6.17
CA TYR A 151 -6.30 -7.53 -6.34
C TYR A 151 -5.78 -8.64 -7.26
N GLY A 152 -6.61 -9.59 -7.68
CA GLY A 152 -6.17 -10.73 -8.48
C GLY A 152 -5.28 -11.74 -7.74
N LEU A 153 -5.07 -11.53 -6.43
CA LEU A 153 -4.12 -12.27 -5.62
C LEU A 153 -4.65 -13.66 -5.26
N LYS A 154 -3.96 -14.68 -5.77
CA LYS A 154 -4.22 -16.12 -5.58
C LYS A 154 -2.98 -16.82 -5.00
N PRO A 155 -3.12 -18.00 -4.35
CA PRO A 155 -1.96 -18.79 -3.94
C PRO A 155 -0.97 -19.00 -5.08
N GLY A 156 0.33 -18.83 -4.81
CA GLY A 156 1.39 -18.92 -5.81
C GLY A 156 1.59 -17.68 -6.68
N ALA A 157 0.77 -16.62 -6.52
CA ALA A 157 0.94 -15.37 -7.28
C ALA A 157 2.32 -14.75 -7.07
N ARG A 158 2.90 -14.25 -8.17
CA ARG A 158 4.17 -13.51 -8.18
C ARG A 158 3.85 -12.04 -8.33
N ALA A 159 3.94 -11.32 -7.22
CA ALA A 159 3.45 -9.96 -7.07
C ALA A 159 4.57 -8.93 -7.06
N LEU A 160 4.39 -7.82 -7.78
CA LEU A 160 5.27 -6.65 -7.72
C LEU A 160 4.57 -5.49 -7.00
N LEU A 161 5.28 -4.86 -6.07
CA LEU A 161 4.82 -3.68 -5.36
C LEU A 161 5.72 -2.47 -5.64
N PRO A 162 5.38 -1.65 -6.65
CA PRO A 162 6.11 -0.42 -6.97
C PRO A 162 5.72 0.78 -6.10
N GLY A 163 4.57 0.70 -5.40
CA GLY A 163 3.99 1.79 -4.61
C GLY A 163 4.44 1.81 -3.15
N PRO A 164 4.34 2.96 -2.45
CA PRO A 164 4.82 3.09 -1.08
C PRO A 164 3.97 2.31 -0.08
N LEU A 165 4.61 1.53 0.79
CA LEU A 165 4.00 0.70 1.82
C LEU A 165 3.31 1.46 2.94
N TYR A 166 3.57 2.76 3.08
CA TYR A 166 2.85 3.58 4.05
C TYR A 166 1.43 3.96 3.60
N HIS A 167 1.09 3.79 2.32
CA HIS A 167 -0.27 4.02 1.82
C HIS A 167 -1.17 2.79 2.01
N SER A 168 -2.47 3.03 2.25
CA SER A 168 -3.47 1.99 2.54
C SER A 168 -3.49 0.86 1.50
N ALA A 169 -3.71 1.18 0.22
CA ALA A 169 -3.92 0.16 -0.82
C ALA A 169 -2.64 -0.65 -1.17
N PRO A 170 -1.46 -0.03 -1.42
CA PRO A 170 -0.22 -0.78 -1.60
C PRO A 170 0.12 -1.66 -0.39
N ASN A 171 -0.13 -1.17 0.83
CA ASN A 171 0.14 -1.94 2.03
C ASN A 171 -0.78 -3.15 2.15
N SER A 172 -2.08 -2.95 1.96
CA SER A 172 -3.09 -4.02 1.96
C SER A 172 -2.78 -5.07 0.90
N PHE A 173 -2.38 -4.65 -0.31
CA PHE A 173 -1.95 -5.55 -1.37
C PHE A 173 -0.73 -6.37 -0.95
N GLY A 174 0.35 -5.71 -0.50
CA GLY A 174 1.59 -6.38 -0.14
C GLY A 174 1.45 -7.32 1.07
N LEU A 175 0.65 -6.95 2.08
CA LEU A 175 0.40 -7.84 3.23
C LEU A 175 -0.25 -9.15 2.81
N ARG A 176 -1.16 -9.08 1.84
CA ARG A 176 -1.81 -10.27 1.31
C ARG A 176 -0.88 -11.06 0.41
N ALA A 177 -0.22 -10.41 -0.54
CA ALA A 177 0.71 -11.06 -1.45
C ALA A 177 1.78 -11.88 -0.70
N GLY A 178 2.38 -11.31 0.35
CA GLY A 178 3.38 -12.01 1.16
C GLY A 178 2.86 -13.25 1.91
N ARG A 179 1.54 -13.42 2.07
CA ARG A 179 0.93 -14.59 2.72
C ARG A 179 0.55 -15.71 1.75
N LEU A 180 0.66 -15.50 0.44
CA LEU A 180 0.14 -16.43 -0.57
C LEU A 180 1.17 -17.45 -1.08
N GLY A 181 2.39 -17.46 -0.54
CA GLY A 181 3.40 -18.49 -0.81
C GLY A 181 3.99 -18.50 -2.22
N GLY A 182 3.71 -17.46 -3.03
CA GLY A 182 4.36 -17.23 -4.33
C GLY A 182 5.61 -16.37 -4.18
N ALA A 183 5.57 -15.13 -4.65
CA ALA A 183 6.62 -14.15 -4.43
C ALA A 183 6.02 -12.74 -4.22
N LEU A 184 6.63 -11.95 -3.34
CA LEU A 184 6.39 -10.51 -3.24
C LEU A 184 7.70 -9.77 -3.50
N VAL A 185 7.78 -9.10 -4.63
CA VAL A 185 8.92 -8.26 -5.02
C VAL A 185 8.60 -6.81 -4.66
N LEU A 186 9.47 -6.18 -3.87
CA LEU A 186 9.33 -4.79 -3.47
C LEU A 186 10.30 -3.92 -4.27
N MET A 187 9.82 -2.82 -4.83
CA MET A 187 10.71 -1.79 -5.35
C MET A 187 10.98 -0.76 -4.25
N PRO A 188 12.25 -0.41 -3.98
CA PRO A 188 12.59 0.69 -3.06
C PRO A 188 11.89 1.99 -3.44
N ARG A 189 11.87 2.28 -4.75
CA ARG A 189 11.10 3.36 -5.38
C ARG A 189 10.73 2.98 -6.81
N PHE A 190 9.71 3.62 -7.37
CA PHE A 190 9.31 3.35 -8.75
C PHE A 190 10.25 4.00 -9.77
N ASP A 191 10.91 3.13 -10.55
CA ASP A 191 11.62 3.45 -11.79
C ASP A 191 10.98 2.66 -12.96
N PRO A 192 10.60 3.30 -14.08
CA PRO A 192 9.86 2.64 -15.14
C PRO A 192 10.62 1.53 -15.88
N GLU A 193 11.91 1.70 -16.17
CA GLU A 193 12.67 0.67 -16.92
C GLU A 193 13.03 -0.49 -16.00
N GLU A 194 13.43 -0.21 -14.75
CA GLU A 194 13.66 -1.24 -13.75
C GLU A 194 12.39 -2.03 -13.41
N PHE A 195 11.24 -1.37 -13.38
CA PHE A 195 9.94 -2.04 -13.23
C PHE A 195 9.71 -3.06 -14.36
N LEU A 196 9.97 -2.71 -15.62
CA LEU A 196 9.80 -3.63 -16.75
C LEU A 196 10.77 -4.80 -16.66
N ARG A 197 12.04 -4.52 -16.30
CA ARG A 197 13.05 -5.56 -16.06
C ARG A 197 12.62 -6.54 -14.99
N LEU A 198 12.09 -6.05 -13.86
CA LEU A 198 11.60 -6.89 -12.76
C LEU A 198 10.39 -7.72 -13.19
N VAL A 199 9.46 -7.17 -13.97
CA VAL A 199 8.31 -7.94 -14.47
C VAL A 199 8.77 -9.16 -15.27
N GLU A 200 9.69 -8.96 -16.22
CA GLU A 200 10.21 -10.05 -17.06
C GLU A 200 11.06 -11.06 -16.27
N ALA A 201 12.01 -10.55 -15.47
CA ALA A 201 12.98 -11.38 -14.74
C ALA A 201 12.29 -12.22 -13.66
N GLU A 202 11.38 -11.59 -12.91
CA GLU A 202 10.65 -12.24 -11.83
C GLU A 202 9.34 -12.85 -12.28
N LYS A 203 9.01 -12.86 -13.58
CA LYS A 203 7.75 -13.40 -14.12
C LYS A 203 6.54 -12.96 -13.31
N ILE A 204 6.47 -11.66 -13.04
CA ILE A 204 5.39 -11.05 -12.26
C ILE A 204 4.08 -11.27 -13.00
N ASP A 205 3.04 -11.69 -12.27
CA ASP A 205 1.70 -11.90 -12.82
C ASP A 205 0.68 -10.88 -12.29
N THR A 206 0.89 -10.38 -11.08
CA THR A 206 -0.08 -9.55 -10.37
C THR A 206 0.60 -8.33 -9.76
N MET A 207 -0.04 -7.17 -9.81
CA MET A 207 0.55 -5.97 -9.20
C MET A 207 -0.50 -4.92 -8.86
N PHE A 208 -0.15 -4.06 -7.91
CA PHE A 208 -0.89 -2.83 -7.61
C PHE A 208 -0.11 -1.61 -8.11
N MET A 209 -0.74 -0.77 -8.90
CA MET A 209 -0.15 0.46 -9.45
C MET A 209 -1.03 1.68 -9.18
N VAL A 210 -0.51 2.87 -9.50
CA VAL A 210 -1.27 4.13 -9.52
C VAL A 210 -1.16 4.78 -10.90
N PRO A 211 -2.12 5.62 -11.32
CA PRO A 211 -2.14 6.18 -12.68
C PRO A 211 -0.87 6.93 -13.08
N THR A 212 -0.21 7.61 -12.15
CA THR A 212 1.05 8.31 -12.41
C THR A 212 2.16 7.36 -12.89
N MET A 213 2.13 6.09 -12.48
CA MET A 213 3.07 5.07 -12.94
C MET A 213 2.79 4.67 -14.39
N PHE A 214 1.51 4.51 -14.78
CA PHE A 214 1.13 4.28 -16.19
C PHE A 214 1.58 5.42 -17.09
N ILE A 215 1.38 6.67 -16.66
CA ILE A 215 1.85 7.86 -17.39
C ILE A 215 3.37 7.80 -17.58
N ARG A 216 4.13 7.48 -16.52
CA ARG A 216 5.60 7.37 -16.59
C ARG A 216 6.05 6.23 -17.51
N LEU A 217 5.33 5.10 -17.53
CA LEU A 217 5.59 4.00 -18.46
C LEU A 217 5.32 4.42 -19.91
N MET A 218 4.21 5.10 -20.18
CA MET A 218 3.88 5.60 -21.53
C MET A 218 4.85 6.66 -22.04
N LYS A 219 5.58 7.35 -21.15
CA LYS A 219 6.65 8.28 -21.50
C LYS A 219 7.98 7.60 -21.87
N LEU A 220 8.14 6.30 -21.61
CA LEU A 220 9.34 5.58 -22.05
C LEU A 220 9.37 5.48 -23.59
N PRO A 221 10.55 5.67 -24.21
CA PRO A 221 10.72 5.42 -25.64
C PRO A 221 10.24 4.01 -26.02
N GLN A 222 9.61 3.85 -27.18
CA GLN A 222 9.09 2.55 -27.64
C GLN A 222 10.18 1.47 -27.67
N GLN A 223 11.40 1.85 -28.07
CA GLN A 223 12.56 0.95 -28.07
C GLN A 223 12.97 0.46 -26.69
N VAL A 224 12.62 1.16 -25.61
CA VAL A 224 12.83 0.72 -24.22
C VAL A 224 11.70 -0.21 -23.80
N ARG A 225 10.44 0.20 -24.04
CA ARG A 225 9.26 -0.60 -23.73
C ARG A 225 9.26 -1.97 -24.42
N GLY A 226 9.72 -2.02 -25.66
CA GLY A 226 9.76 -3.24 -26.47
C GLY A 226 10.90 -4.21 -26.12
N LYS A 227 11.79 -3.89 -25.17
CA LYS A 227 12.87 -4.80 -24.76
C LYS A 227 12.40 -5.95 -23.88
N TYR A 228 11.31 -5.74 -23.14
CA TYR A 228 10.90 -6.61 -22.04
C TYR A 228 9.64 -7.39 -22.39
N ASP A 229 9.64 -8.68 -22.08
CA ASP A 229 8.47 -9.53 -22.17
C ASP A 229 7.51 -9.29 -20.99
N MET A 230 6.34 -8.74 -21.32
CA MET A 230 5.25 -8.46 -20.37
C MET A 230 4.18 -9.56 -20.36
N SER A 231 4.39 -10.67 -21.08
CA SER A 231 3.40 -11.72 -21.27
C SER A 231 3.08 -12.53 -20.01
N SER A 232 3.81 -12.36 -18.92
CA SER A 232 3.49 -12.97 -17.62
C SER A 232 2.33 -12.28 -16.89
N LEU A 233 2.00 -11.03 -17.25
CA LEU A 233 0.96 -10.25 -16.58
C LEU A 233 -0.43 -10.89 -16.73
N ARG A 234 -1.16 -10.95 -15.62
CA ARG A 234 -2.53 -11.48 -15.53
C ARG A 234 -3.48 -10.51 -14.88
N HIS A 235 -3.02 -9.74 -13.88
CA HIS A 235 -3.86 -8.81 -13.14
C HIS A 235 -3.10 -7.57 -12.67
N VAL A 236 -3.31 -6.46 -13.35
CA VAL A 236 -2.75 -5.14 -12.99
C VAL A 236 -3.87 -4.27 -12.47
N ILE A 237 -3.98 -4.15 -11.15
CA ILE A 237 -4.99 -3.29 -10.51
C ILE A 237 -4.41 -1.90 -10.26
N HIS A 238 -5.17 -0.86 -10.57
CA HIS A 238 -4.82 0.52 -10.17
C HIS A 238 -5.96 1.22 -9.44
N ALA A 239 -5.60 2.19 -8.61
CA ALA A 239 -6.55 3.03 -7.87
C ALA A 239 -5.87 4.32 -7.37
N ALA A 240 -6.50 4.99 -6.41
CA ALA A 240 -6.01 6.14 -5.63
C ALA A 240 -5.93 7.50 -6.36
N ALA A 241 -6.05 7.53 -7.68
CA ALA A 241 -6.21 8.78 -8.44
C ALA A 241 -7.00 8.53 -9.73
N PRO A 242 -7.57 9.58 -10.36
CA PRO A 242 -8.15 9.47 -11.70
C PRO A 242 -7.09 9.01 -12.72
N CYS A 243 -7.46 8.03 -13.55
CA CYS A 243 -6.63 7.58 -14.67
C CYS A 243 -7.13 8.18 -15.98
N PRO A 244 -6.29 8.96 -16.71
CA PRO A 244 -6.68 9.49 -18.02
C PRO A 244 -7.14 8.37 -18.96
N PRO A 245 -8.30 8.49 -19.63
CA PRO A 245 -8.84 7.40 -20.45
C PRO A 245 -7.92 6.99 -21.61
N ASP A 246 -7.22 7.94 -22.21
CA ASP A 246 -6.22 7.74 -23.26
C ASP A 246 -5.01 6.94 -22.76
N VAL A 247 -4.50 7.27 -21.56
CA VAL A 247 -3.41 6.53 -20.92
C VAL A 247 -3.85 5.10 -20.61
N LYS A 248 -5.04 4.93 -20.01
CA LYS A 248 -5.58 3.60 -19.70
C LYS A 248 -5.74 2.76 -20.98
N ARG A 249 -6.26 3.35 -22.06
CA ARG A 249 -6.38 2.69 -23.36
C ARG A 249 -5.02 2.24 -23.89
N ALA A 250 -4.01 3.11 -23.88
CA ALA A 250 -2.67 2.78 -24.35
C ALA A 250 -2.01 1.65 -23.52
N MET A 251 -2.26 1.60 -22.21
CA MET A 251 -1.82 0.48 -21.36
C MET A 251 -2.50 -0.84 -21.75
N ILE A 252 -3.82 -0.81 -22.00
CA ILE A 252 -4.58 -1.99 -22.44
C ILE A 252 -4.12 -2.46 -23.83
N ASP A 253 -3.89 -1.53 -24.76
CA ASP A 253 -3.39 -1.86 -26.10
C ASP A 253 -1.98 -2.47 -26.05
N TRP A 254 -1.16 -2.10 -25.05
CA TRP A 254 0.19 -2.65 -24.87
C TRP A 254 0.23 -3.98 -24.09
N TRP A 255 -0.41 -4.06 -22.92
CA TRP A 255 -0.33 -5.23 -22.03
C TRP A 255 -1.49 -6.22 -22.22
N GLY A 256 -2.48 -5.87 -23.05
CA GLY A 256 -3.71 -6.62 -23.21
C GLY A 256 -4.73 -6.33 -22.11
N PRO A 257 -5.84 -7.09 -22.07
CA PRO A 257 -6.98 -6.85 -21.19
C PRO A 257 -6.75 -7.34 -19.74
N VAL A 258 -5.60 -6.99 -19.17
CA VAL A 258 -5.18 -7.34 -17.80
C VAL A 258 -5.23 -6.14 -16.85
N ILE A 259 -5.71 -4.98 -17.32
CA ILE A 259 -5.85 -3.77 -16.51
C ILE A 259 -7.20 -3.77 -15.80
N TYR A 260 -7.18 -3.51 -14.51
CA TYR A 260 -8.33 -3.37 -13.65
C TYR A 260 -8.24 -2.07 -12.86
N GLU A 261 -9.40 -1.53 -12.46
CA GLU A 261 -9.49 -0.34 -11.62
C GLU A 261 -10.50 -0.58 -10.49
N PHE A 262 -10.24 0.01 -9.33
CA PHE A 262 -11.30 0.23 -8.35
C PHE A 262 -11.32 1.69 -7.87
N TYR A 263 -12.52 2.19 -7.61
CA TYR A 263 -12.72 3.42 -6.82
C TYR A 263 -13.10 3.06 -5.40
N GLY A 264 -12.58 3.82 -4.44
CA GLY A 264 -12.73 3.55 -3.03
C GLY A 264 -11.94 4.51 -2.15
N SER A 265 -12.03 4.33 -0.84
CA SER A 265 -11.29 5.14 0.14
C SER A 265 -10.62 4.28 1.21
N THR A 266 -9.83 4.91 2.08
CA THR A 266 -9.22 4.21 3.23
C THR A 266 -10.30 3.77 4.24
N GLU A 267 -11.40 4.51 4.31
CA GLU A 267 -12.55 4.30 5.19
C GLU A 267 -13.47 3.19 4.70
N SER A 268 -13.81 3.17 3.39
CA SER A 268 -14.77 2.20 2.83
C SER A 268 -14.10 0.99 2.14
N GLY A 269 -12.83 1.09 1.75
CA GLY A 269 -12.22 0.10 0.86
C GLY A 269 -12.69 0.30 -0.59
N ALA A 270 -12.63 -0.75 -1.41
CA ALA A 270 -13.09 -0.68 -2.80
C ALA A 270 -14.62 -0.71 -2.86
N VAL A 271 -15.20 0.25 -3.56
CA VAL A 271 -16.64 0.45 -3.68
C VAL A 271 -17.13 0.11 -5.08
N THR A 272 -16.31 0.37 -6.10
CA THR A 272 -16.58 -0.04 -7.48
C THR A 272 -15.39 -0.78 -8.07
N PHE A 273 -15.65 -1.56 -9.12
CA PHE A 273 -14.64 -2.33 -9.83
C PHE A 273 -14.90 -2.29 -11.34
N ALA A 274 -13.85 -2.03 -12.11
CA ALA A 274 -13.82 -2.07 -13.57
C ALA A 274 -12.74 -3.03 -14.06
N ASN A 275 -13.04 -3.75 -15.13
CA ASN A 275 -12.03 -4.46 -15.92
C ASN A 275 -11.67 -3.65 -17.20
N SER A 276 -10.77 -4.21 -18.01
CA SER A 276 -10.37 -3.59 -19.28
C SER A 276 -11.55 -3.41 -20.25
N GLU A 277 -12.47 -4.36 -20.33
CA GLU A 277 -13.65 -4.28 -21.20
C GLU A 277 -14.58 -3.12 -20.79
N ASP A 278 -14.84 -2.94 -19.50
CA ASP A 278 -15.62 -1.81 -18.98
C ASP A 278 -14.94 -0.49 -19.38
N ALA A 279 -13.61 -0.39 -19.25
CA ALA A 279 -12.84 0.79 -19.61
C ALA A 279 -12.83 1.08 -21.12
N LEU A 280 -12.81 0.05 -21.97
CA LEU A 280 -12.89 0.18 -23.42
C LEU A 280 -14.30 0.58 -23.88
N THR A 281 -15.32 0.07 -23.22
CA THR A 281 -16.74 0.34 -23.53
C THR A 281 -17.17 1.73 -23.06
N LYS A 282 -16.73 2.14 -21.86
CA LYS A 282 -17.05 3.44 -21.26
C LYS A 282 -15.78 4.12 -20.74
N PRO A 283 -15.01 4.80 -21.61
CA PRO A 283 -13.80 5.52 -21.21
C PRO A 283 -14.06 6.47 -20.03
N GLY A 284 -13.20 6.40 -19.01
CA GLY A 284 -13.33 7.18 -17.77
C GLY A 284 -14.24 6.56 -16.70
N THR A 285 -14.87 5.41 -16.95
CA THR A 285 -15.58 4.66 -15.91
C THR A 285 -14.62 4.14 -14.83
N VAL A 286 -15.10 4.11 -13.59
CA VAL A 286 -14.49 3.37 -12.47
C VAL A 286 -15.20 2.03 -12.22
N GLY A 287 -16.16 1.69 -13.08
CA GLY A 287 -16.80 0.39 -13.12
C GLY A 287 -18.15 0.33 -12.43
N LYS A 288 -18.47 -0.85 -11.91
CA LYS A 288 -19.77 -1.18 -11.30
C LYS A 288 -19.61 -1.34 -9.80
N ILE A 289 -20.71 -1.20 -9.06
CA ILE A 289 -20.73 -1.39 -7.61
C ILE A 289 -20.20 -2.79 -7.27
N SER A 290 -19.24 -2.85 -6.34
CA SER A 290 -18.64 -4.11 -5.89
C SER A 290 -19.62 -4.91 -5.02
N PRO A 291 -19.55 -6.26 -5.00
CA PRO A 291 -20.42 -7.06 -4.15
C PRO A 291 -20.32 -6.65 -2.67
N GLY A 292 -21.46 -6.33 -2.06
CA GLY A 292 -21.55 -5.91 -0.66
C GLY A 292 -21.35 -4.42 -0.41
N ALA A 293 -21.09 -3.63 -1.46
CA ALA A 293 -21.08 -2.17 -1.37
C ALA A 293 -22.43 -1.59 -1.79
N GLU A 294 -22.81 -0.45 -1.19
CA GLU A 294 -23.92 0.39 -1.64
C GLU A 294 -23.40 1.76 -2.05
N LEU A 295 -23.96 2.32 -3.13
CA LEU A 295 -23.68 3.69 -3.58
C LEU A 295 -24.96 4.51 -3.71
N ARG A 296 -24.91 5.74 -3.22
CA ARG A 296 -25.95 6.77 -3.43
C ARG A 296 -25.30 8.08 -3.87
N PHE A 297 -26.01 8.83 -4.69
CA PHE A 297 -25.62 10.16 -5.15
C PHE A 297 -26.56 11.17 -4.52
N ILE A 298 -26.01 12.16 -3.83
CA ILE A 298 -26.76 13.16 -3.08
C ILE A 298 -26.59 14.53 -3.75
N GLY A 299 -27.71 15.20 -4.03
CA GLY A 299 -27.72 16.56 -4.57
C GLY A 299 -27.46 17.62 -3.50
N GLU A 300 -27.30 18.87 -3.92
CA GLU A 300 -27.08 20.01 -3.01
C GLU A 300 -28.24 20.21 -2.00
N ASP A 301 -29.44 19.75 -2.33
CA ASP A 301 -30.62 19.80 -1.46
C ASP A 301 -30.70 18.64 -0.46
N GLY A 302 -29.67 17.78 -0.41
CA GLY A 302 -29.57 16.62 0.47
C GLY A 302 -30.41 15.42 0.03
N LYS A 303 -31.05 15.45 -1.15
CA LYS A 303 -31.87 14.33 -1.64
C LYS A 303 -31.04 13.35 -2.47
N VAL A 304 -31.51 12.10 -2.48
CA VAL A 304 -30.96 11.05 -3.35
C VAL A 304 -31.36 11.35 -4.80
N LEU A 305 -30.36 11.40 -5.68
CA LEU A 305 -30.51 11.67 -7.10
C LEU A 305 -30.81 10.38 -7.90
N PRO A 306 -31.56 10.48 -9.02
CA PRO A 306 -31.79 9.35 -9.92
C PRO A 306 -30.53 8.99 -10.75
N PRO A 307 -30.50 7.81 -11.38
CA PRO A 307 -29.39 7.41 -12.26
C PRO A 307 -29.17 8.42 -13.40
N GLY A 308 -27.91 8.82 -13.60
CA GLY A 308 -27.50 9.76 -14.67
C GLY A 308 -27.19 11.17 -14.19
N GLU A 309 -27.62 11.54 -12.98
CA GLU A 309 -27.35 12.85 -12.38
C GLU A 309 -26.00 12.91 -11.64
N ILE A 310 -25.42 14.10 -11.54
CA ILE A 310 -24.14 14.34 -10.84
C ILE A 310 -24.42 14.79 -9.41
N GLY A 311 -23.78 14.16 -8.43
CA GLY A 311 -23.89 14.54 -7.01
C GLY A 311 -22.78 13.95 -6.15
N GLU A 312 -22.84 14.27 -4.86
CA GLU A 312 -21.88 13.78 -3.85
C GLU A 312 -22.08 12.28 -3.62
N ILE A 313 -20.97 11.53 -3.56
CA ILE A 313 -20.98 10.07 -3.47
C ILE A 313 -21.00 9.64 -2.00
N TYR A 314 -22.04 8.91 -1.61
CA TYR A 314 -22.14 8.23 -0.32
C TYR A 314 -22.00 6.72 -0.53
N SER A 315 -21.08 6.09 0.21
CA SER A 315 -20.81 4.66 0.13
C SER A 315 -20.97 3.95 1.48
N ARG A 316 -21.46 2.71 1.46
CA ARG A 316 -21.48 1.80 2.61
C ARG A 316 -20.92 0.43 2.25
#